data_AF-A0L422-F1
#
_entry.id   AF-A0L422-F1
#
_cell.length_a   1.000
_cell.length_b   1.000
_cell.length_c   1.000
_cell.angle_alpha   90.00
_cell.angle_beta   90.00
_cell.angle_gamma   90.00
#
_symmetry.space_group_name_H-M   'P 1'
#
loop_
_entity.id
_entity.type
_entity.pdbx_description
1 polymer ?
#
loop_
_entity_poly.entity_id
_entity_poly.type
_entity_poly.pdbx_seq_one_letter_code
_entity_poly.pdbx_strand_id
1 'polypeptide(L)'
;MGTRALGETTHGPWALGETTHGPWALGETTHGPWALGETTHGPWALGETTHGPWALGETTHGPWALGETTHGPWALGETTHGPWALGYP
;
A
#
# COMPACT_ATOMS: atom_id res chain seq x y z
N MET A 1 3.30 24.82 -8.24
CA MET A 1 3.86 23.93 -9.27
C MET A 1 4.63 22.83 -8.54
N GLY A 2 4.06 21.63 -8.43
CA GLY A 2 4.70 20.52 -7.74
C GLY A 2 5.86 20.00 -8.58
N THR A 3 7.08 20.02 -8.04
CA THR A 3 8.26 19.45 -8.67
C THR A 3 8.09 17.94 -8.75
N ARG A 4 7.87 17.44 -9.97
CA ARG A 4 7.94 16.02 -10.28
C ARG A 4 9.42 15.63 -10.20
N ALA A 5 9.87 15.31 -8.99
CA ALA A 5 11.23 14.79 -8.82
C ALA A 5 11.25 13.34 -9.31
N LEU A 6 12.29 13.00 -10.06
CA LEU A 6 12.61 11.68 -10.56
C LEU A 6 13.99 11.37 -10.01
N GLY A 7 14.13 10.31 -9.23
CA GLY A 7 15.39 9.92 -8.60
C GLY A 7 15.22 8.70 -7.70
N GLU A 8 16.34 8.11 -7.27
CA GLU A 8 16.37 6.98 -6.32
C GLU A 8 15.53 7.27 -5.06
N THR A 9 15.58 8.51 -4.56
CA THR A 9 14.73 8.98 -3.47
C THR A 9 14.08 10.32 -3.83
N THR A 10 12.75 10.39 -3.72
CA THR A 10 11.96 11.57 -4.07
C THR A 10 11.00 11.98 -2.97
N HIS A 11 10.85 13.29 -2.72
CA HIS A 11 9.90 13.85 -1.77
C HIS A 11 9.04 14.93 -2.43
N GLY A 12 7.75 14.96 -2.15
CA GLY A 12 6.88 16.04 -2.64
C GLY A 12 5.39 15.72 -2.57
N PRO A 13 4.52 16.70 -2.90
CA PRO A 13 3.07 16.48 -2.97
C PRO A 13 2.70 15.37 -3.98
N TRP A 14 3.51 15.25 -5.03
CA TRP A 14 3.45 14.22 -6.07
C TRP A 14 4.87 13.72 -6.32
N ALA A 15 5.17 12.51 -5.85
CA ALA A 15 6.52 11.93 -5.87
C ALA A 15 6.56 10.68 -6.76
N LEU A 16 7.61 10.54 -7.57
CA LEU A 16 7.85 9.38 -8.45
C LEU A 16 9.33 8.96 -8.42
N GLY A 17 9.64 7.69 -8.19
CA GLY A 17 11.02 7.20 -8.07
C GLY A 17 11.08 5.79 -7.46
N GLU A 18 12.26 5.26 -7.15
CA GLU A 18 12.37 3.98 -6.41
C GLU A 18 11.79 4.12 -5.00
N THR A 19 12.32 5.07 -4.22
CA THR A 19 11.80 5.40 -2.88
C THR A 19 11.10 6.75 -2.90
N THR A 20 9.81 6.80 -2.54
CA THR A 20 9.02 8.04 -2.62
C THR A 20 8.24 8.34 -1.35
N HIS A 21 8.20 9.62 -0.98
CA HIS A 21 7.49 10.13 0.20
C HIS A 21 6.61 11.32 -0.19
N GLY A 22 5.30 11.22 0.06
CA GLY A 22 4.38 12.28 -0.32
C GLY A 22 2.90 11.94 -0.14
N PRO A 23 2.00 12.95 -0.13
CA PRO A 23 0.55 12.80 -0.26
C PRO A 23 0.14 11.79 -1.35
N TRP A 24 0.76 11.91 -2.52
CA TRP A 24 0.63 11.01 -3.66
C TRP A 24 2.02 10.50 -4.06
N ALA A 25 2.27 9.22 -3.81
CA ALA A 25 3.56 8.58 -3.98
C ALA A 25 3.47 7.36 -4.90
N LEU A 26 4.34 7.28 -5.91
CA LEU A 26 4.43 6.17 -6.86
C LEU A 26 5.89 5.70 -6.99
N GLY A 27 6.15 4.40 -6.86
CA GLY A 27 7.52 3.88 -6.85
C GLY A 27 7.63 2.41 -6.46
N GLU A 28 8.84 1.90 -6.23
CA GLU A 28 9.02 0.56 -5.65
C GLU A 28 8.66 0.57 -4.16
N THR A 29 9.24 1.50 -3.39
CA THR A 29 8.93 1.73 -1.98
C THR A 29 8.28 3.09 -1.79
N THR A 30 7.04 3.12 -1.31
CA THR A 30 6.26 4.36 -1.22
C THR A 30 5.66 4.59 0.16
N HIS A 31 5.65 5.85 0.59
CA HIS A 31 5.10 6.30 1.86
C HIS A 31 4.19 7.51 1.65
N GLY A 32 2.91 7.38 1.97
CA GLY A 32 1.94 8.44 1.70
C GLY A 32 0.49 8.11 2.04
N PRO A 33 -0.37 9.13 2.25
CA PRO A 33 -1.83 9.02 2.21
C PRO A 33 -2.36 8.14 1.07
N TRP A 34 -1.83 8.35 -0.14
CA TRP A 34 -2.10 7.57 -1.34
C TRP A 34 -0.78 7.06 -1.91
N ALA A 35 -0.55 5.76 -1.76
CA ALA A 35 0.73 5.11 -2.05
C ALA A 35 0.52 3.94 -3.01
N LEU A 36 1.27 3.92 -4.12
CA LEU A 36 1.24 2.87 -5.14
C LEU A 36 2.66 2.36 -5.45
N GLY A 37 2.89 1.05 -5.37
CA GLY A 37 4.22 0.48 -5.57
C GLY A 37 4.35 -0.99 -5.25
N GLU A 38 5.56 -1.54 -5.20
CA GLU A 38 5.78 -2.91 -4.72
C GLU A 38 5.57 -3.00 -3.20
N THR A 39 6.25 -2.13 -2.45
CA THR A 39 6.08 -1.97 -1.01
C THR A 39 5.48 -0.62 -0.68
N THR A 40 4.30 -0.61 -0.04
CA THR A 40 3.56 0.64 0.21
C THR A 40 3.11 0.79 1.66
N HIS A 41 3.21 2.02 2.17
CA HIS A 41 2.78 2.39 3.52
C HIS A 41 1.88 3.62 3.47
N GLY A 42 0.63 3.48 3.89
CA GLY A 42 -0.34 4.56 3.76
C GLY A 42 -1.77 4.25 4.19
N PRO A 43 -2.58 5.26 4.54
CA PRO A 43 -4.04 5.17 4.62
C PRO A 43 -4.69 4.38 3.48
N TRP A 44 -4.28 4.68 2.23
CA TRP A 44 -4.70 4.00 1.01
C TRP A 44 -3.45 3.49 0.30
N ALA A 45 -3.23 2.18 0.38
CA ALA A 45 -2.00 1.53 -0.06
C ALA A 45 -2.33 0.43 -1.09
N LEU A 46 -1.68 0.48 -2.26
CA LEU A 46 -1.84 -0.50 -3.34
C LEU A 46 -0.48 -1.01 -3.81
N GLY A 47 -0.29 -2.33 -3.84
CA GLY A 47 1.01 -2.91 -4.18
C GLY A 47 1.14 -4.41 -3.97
N GLU A 48 2.33 -4.97 -4.07
CA GLU A 48 2.56 -6.39 -3.71
C GLU A 48 2.49 -6.57 -2.20
N THR A 49 3.26 -5.76 -1.46
CA THR A 49 3.23 -5.69 0.01
C THR A 49 2.69 -4.34 0.47
N THR A 50 1.58 -4.35 1.21
CA THR A 50 0.91 -3.11 1.61
C THR A 50 0.61 -3.05 3.10
N HIS A 51 0.78 -1.85 3.68
CA HIS A 51 0.50 -1.57 5.07
C HIS A 51 -0.37 -0.32 5.19
N GLY A 52 -1.59 -0.48 5.69
CA GLY A 52 -2.53 0.63 5.71
C GLY A 52 -3.93 0.32 6.26
N PRO A 53 -4.66 1.32 6.76
CA PRO A 53 -6.12 1.27 6.96
C PRO A 53 -6.89 0.57 5.84
N TRP A 54 -6.58 0.93 4.59
CA TRP A 54 -7.14 0.35 3.37
C TRP A 54 -5.98 -0.14 2.50
N ALA A 55 -5.79 -1.45 2.49
CA ALA A 55 -4.63 -2.11 1.90
C ALA A 55 -5.07 -3.14 0.84
N LEU A 56 -4.53 -3.04 -0.37
CA LEU A 56 -4.83 -3.93 -1.50
C LEU A 56 -3.52 -4.44 -2.12
N GLY A 57 -3.38 -5.76 -2.26
CA GLY A 57 -2.13 -6.34 -2.75
C GLY A 57 -2.03 -7.86 -2.66
N GLU A 58 -0.85 -8.43 -2.87
CA GLU A 58 -0.63 -9.86 -2.62
C GLU A 58 -0.56 -10.13 -1.12
N THR A 59 0.28 -9.40 -0.40
CA THR A 59 0.40 -9.42 1.06
C THR A 59 -0.05 -8.08 1.65
N THR A 60 -1.10 -8.11 2.47
CA THR A 60 -1.70 -6.87 3.01
C THR A 60 -1.87 -6.90 4.52
N HIS A 61 -1.62 -5.75 5.16
CA HIS A 61 -1.77 -5.55 6.59
C HIS A 61 -2.60 -4.29 6.86
N GLY A 62 -3.77 -4.45 7.45
CA GLY A 62 -4.69 -3.34 7.62
C GLY A 62 -6.04 -3.66 8.26
N PRO A 63 -6.71 -2.69 8.90
CA PRO A 63 -8.14 -2.73 9.22
C PRO A 63 -9.03 -3.33 8.13
N TRP A 64 -8.81 -2.89 6.88
CA TRP A 64 -9.48 -3.37 5.67
C TRP A 64 -8.42 -3.83 4.68
N ALA A 65 -8.29 -5.14 4.54
CA ALA A 65 -7.20 -5.79 3.82
C ALA A 65 -7.77 -6.73 2.74
N LEU A 66 -7.32 -6.57 1.49
CA LEU A 66 -7.74 -7.40 0.35
C LEU A 66 -6.51 -7.91 -0.41
N GLY A 67 -6.41 -9.21 -0.64
CA GLY A 67 -5.23 -9.81 -1.27
C GLY A 67 -5.15 -11.32 -1.22
N GLU A 68 -4.03 -11.91 -1.62
CA GLU A 68 -3.81 -13.36 -1.47
C GLU A 68 -3.61 -13.71 0.00
N THR A 69 -2.68 -13.02 0.67
CA THR A 69 -2.42 -13.13 2.11
C THR A 69 -2.79 -11.82 2.81
N THR A 70 -3.74 -11.87 3.73
CA THR A 70 -4.27 -10.67 4.37
C THR A 70 -4.30 -10.78 5.90
N HIS A 71 -3.98 -9.68 6.57
CA HIS A 71 -3.99 -9.55 8.03
C HIS A 71 -4.77 -8.32 8.44
N GLY A 72 -5.89 -8.51 9.14
CA GLY A 72 -6.78 -7.40 9.44
C GLY A 72 -8.09 -7.78 10.13
N PRO A 73 -8.68 -6.86 10.91
CA PRO A 73 -10.08 -6.94 11.35
C PRO A 73 -11.03 -7.42 10.26
N TRP A 74 -10.99 -6.79 9.09
CA TRP A 74 -11.77 -7.12 7.90
C TRP A 74 -10.81 -7.51 6.78
N ALA A 75 -10.72 -8.82 6.52
CA ALA A 75 -9.71 -9.40 5.65
C ALA A 75 -10.38 -10.28 4.59
N LEU A 76 -10.02 -10.12 3.32
CA LEU A 76 -10.57 -10.88 2.21
C LEU A 76 -9.43 -11.41 1.34
N GLY A 77 -9.34 -12.73 1.15
CA GLY A 77 -8.20 -13.35 0.47
C GLY A 77 -8.21 -14.86 0.41
N GLU A 78 -7.14 -15.48 -0.10
CA GLU A 78 -6.96 -16.93 -0.03
C GLU A 78 -6.56 -17.36 1.39
N THR A 79 -5.56 -16.67 1.95
CA THR A 79 -5.08 -16.83 3.32
C THR A 79 -5.40 -15.58 4.12
N THR A 80 -6.22 -15.69 5.15
CA THR A 80 -6.74 -14.52 5.87
C THR A 80 -6.62 -14.67 7.39
N HIS A 81 -6.26 -13.59 8.07
CA HIS A 81 -6.10 -13.54 9.52
C HIS A 81 -6.89 -12.37 10.11
N GLY A 82 -8.02 -12.66 10.76
CA GLY A 82 -8.89 -11.63 11.30
C GLY A 82 -10.18 -12.13 11.94
N PRO A 83 -10.80 -11.34 12.83
CA PRO A 83 -12.13 -11.64 13.38
C PRO A 83 -13.23 -11.68 12.33
N TRP A 84 -13.11 -10.90 11.24
CA TRP A 84 -14.06 -10.85 10.13
C TRP A 84 -13.37 -11.20 8.81
N ALA A 85 -12.63 -12.30 8.82
CA ALA A 85 -11.87 -12.78 7.69
C ALA A 85 -12.71 -13.69 6.78
N LEU A 86 -12.69 -13.44 5.47
CA LEU A 86 -13.37 -14.23 4.47
C LEU A 86 -12.35 -14.82 3.48
N GLY A 87 -12.22 -16.15 3.52
CA GLY A 87 -11.41 -16.92 2.58
C GLY A 87 -12.16 -17.21 1.28
N TYR A 88 -11.50 -17.17 0.13
CA TYR A 88 -11.97 -17.80 -1.11
C TYR A 88 -11.00 -18.90 -1.56
N PRO A 89 -11.52 -19.97 -2.22
CA PRO A 89 -10.73 -21.11 -2.66
C PRO A 89 -9.90 -20.83 -3.91
#